data_AF-A0A0X8JLB5-F1
#
_entry.id   AF-A0A0X8JLB5-F1
#
_cell.length_a   1.000
_cell.length_b   1.000
_cell.length_c   1.000
_cell.angle_alpha   90.00
_cell.angle_beta   90.00
_cell.angle_gamma   90.00
#
_symmetry.space_group_name_H-M   'P 1'
#
loop_
_entity.id
_entity.type
_entity.pdbx_description
1 polymer ?
#
loop_
_entity_poly.entity_id
_entity_poly.type
_entity_poly.pdbx_seq_one_letter_code
_entity_poly.pdbx_strand_id
1 'polypeptide(L)'
;MSDSDRKVFPVESVLALVVGKEGVDIKDIAGYVVGRSIACDCCAKAVGPFAAAWLARWYPKFMDLTWSEDQSWEGFVTRGRGMLGDNVSLTPMDGRTKALASQTLDYLADTFASLSAQTAAVVKLEERVRELEPAEARAEALQKKCDELEAKIKTMNSDMGGLRKQVAEFQGKVAVSHDDLMQTIKDAIKDGLKGMVVGGVAAGAAVAGADAAEAAPAEENAVPDDFGFGASGSNSDGFGF
;
A
#
# COMPACT_ATOMS: atom_id res chain seq x y z
N MET A 1 14.66 54.90 26.83
CA MET A 1 14.07 54.68 25.49
C MET A 1 13.86 56.05 24.88
N SER A 2 14.53 56.34 23.77
CA SER A 2 14.37 57.59 23.04
C SER A 2 12.97 57.64 22.43
N ASP A 3 12.32 58.78 22.54
CA ASP A 3 10.96 59.07 22.04
C ASP A 3 10.86 59.07 20.49
N SER A 4 11.92 58.62 19.81
CA SER A 4 12.21 58.84 18.38
C SER A 4 11.64 57.77 17.45
N ASP A 5 11.21 56.62 17.98
CA ASP A 5 10.71 55.48 17.18
C ASP A 5 9.19 55.34 17.28
N ARG A 6 8.43 56.42 17.44
CA ARG A 6 6.95 56.38 17.46
C ARG A 6 6.37 56.62 16.07
N LYS A 7 5.30 55.92 15.73
CA LYS A 7 4.54 56.09 14.47
C LYS A 7 3.07 56.20 14.79
N VAL A 8 2.40 57.10 14.09
CA VAL A 8 0.99 57.40 14.28
C VAL A 8 0.16 56.55 13.32
N PHE A 9 -0.90 55.94 13.83
CA PHE A 9 -1.84 55.14 13.05
C PHE A 9 -3.28 55.60 13.29
N PRO A 10 -4.17 55.47 12.29
CA PRO A 10 -5.61 55.68 12.50
C PRO A 10 -6.14 54.72 13.55
N VAL A 11 -6.96 55.22 14.48
CA VAL A 11 -7.48 54.40 15.59
C VAL A 11 -8.26 53.18 15.08
N GLU A 12 -8.95 53.31 13.95
CA GLU A 12 -9.67 52.20 13.31
C GLU A 12 -8.75 51.03 12.96
N SER A 13 -7.59 51.30 12.35
CA SER A 13 -6.59 50.27 12.00
C SER A 13 -6.00 49.62 13.25
N VAL A 14 -5.80 50.41 14.32
CA VAL A 14 -5.29 49.92 15.61
C VAL A 14 -6.31 49.01 16.27
N LEU A 15 -7.58 49.40 16.29
CA LEU A 15 -8.67 48.60 16.85
C LEU A 15 -8.86 47.31 16.05
N ALA A 16 -8.81 47.38 14.72
CA ALA A 16 -8.90 46.20 13.87
C ALA A 16 -7.79 45.18 14.18
N LEU A 17 -6.57 45.65 14.40
CA LEU A 17 -5.45 44.80 14.84
C LEU A 17 -5.72 44.18 16.23
N VAL A 18 -6.11 45.00 17.20
CA VAL A 18 -6.29 44.58 18.61
C VAL A 18 -7.38 43.52 18.74
N VAL A 19 -8.51 43.69 18.05
CA VAL A 19 -9.66 42.78 18.15
C VAL A 19 -9.66 41.67 17.10
N GLY A 20 -8.66 41.64 16.21
CA GLY A 20 -8.57 40.66 15.14
C GLY A 20 -9.67 40.80 14.09
N LYS A 21 -10.11 42.02 13.77
CA LYS A 21 -11.19 42.26 12.80
C LYS A 21 -10.79 41.79 11.41
N GLU A 22 -11.59 40.90 10.84
CA GLU A 22 -11.41 40.46 9.45
C GLU A 22 -11.81 41.52 8.43
N GLY A 23 -11.16 41.49 7.26
CA GLY A 23 -11.43 42.40 6.13
C GLY A 23 -10.74 43.77 6.22
N VAL A 24 -9.88 43.99 7.22
CA VAL A 24 -9.10 45.21 7.39
C VAL A 24 -7.61 44.90 7.20
N ASP A 25 -6.90 45.71 6.41
CA ASP A 25 -5.46 45.54 6.22
C ASP A 25 -4.71 46.03 7.47
N ILE A 26 -4.05 45.09 8.16
CA ILE A 26 -3.26 45.34 9.38
C ILE A 26 -1.75 45.16 9.14
N LYS A 27 -1.29 44.95 7.90
CA LYS A 27 0.13 44.62 7.61
C LYS A 27 1.09 45.69 8.09
N ASP A 28 0.83 46.96 7.76
CA ASP A 28 1.74 48.05 8.09
C ASP A 28 1.84 48.24 9.60
N ILE A 29 0.71 48.23 10.30
CA ILE A 29 0.68 48.40 11.76
C ILE A 29 1.29 47.19 12.48
N ALA A 30 0.91 45.96 12.12
CA ALA A 30 1.46 44.75 12.75
C ALA A 30 2.96 44.61 12.46
N GLY A 31 3.37 44.88 11.22
CA GLY A 31 4.76 44.82 10.78
C GLY A 31 5.62 45.89 11.43
N TYR A 32 5.10 47.10 11.60
CA TYR A 32 5.76 48.15 12.36
C TYR A 32 5.92 47.77 13.84
N VAL A 33 4.85 47.33 14.50
CA VAL A 33 4.87 47.01 15.93
C VAL A 33 5.84 45.86 16.23
N VAL A 34 5.80 44.78 15.44
CA VAL A 34 6.70 43.63 15.61
C VAL A 34 8.08 43.90 14.99
N GLY A 35 8.20 44.92 14.15
CA GLY A 35 9.43 45.30 13.47
C GLY A 35 9.87 44.29 12.41
N ARG A 36 8.92 43.72 11.67
CA ARG A 36 9.11 42.73 10.58
C ARG A 36 8.27 43.13 9.37
N SER A 37 8.78 42.90 8.17
CA SER A 37 7.99 43.06 6.93
C SER A 37 6.99 41.91 6.77
N ILE A 38 5.76 42.25 6.37
CA ILE A 38 4.66 41.28 6.20
C ILE A 38 4.28 41.22 4.72
N ALA A 39 4.40 40.04 4.12
CA ALA A 39 4.23 39.86 2.67
C ALA A 39 2.78 39.59 2.23
N CYS A 40 1.96 38.94 3.07
CA CYS A 40 0.57 38.58 2.76
C CYS A 40 -0.37 38.79 3.95
N ASP A 41 -1.68 38.84 3.68
CA ASP A 41 -2.74 38.88 4.69
C ASP A 41 -2.65 37.68 5.65
N CYS A 42 -2.26 36.51 5.14
CA CYS A 42 -2.01 35.32 5.94
C CYS A 42 -0.95 35.54 7.03
N CYS A 43 0.20 36.07 6.65
CA CYS A 43 1.27 36.43 7.57
C CYS A 43 0.80 37.52 8.54
N ALA A 44 -0.01 38.48 8.07
CA ALA A 44 -0.56 39.52 8.92
C ALA A 44 -1.43 38.94 10.05
N LYS A 45 -2.25 37.93 9.75
CA LYS A 45 -3.04 37.20 10.76
C LYS A 45 -2.17 36.43 11.76
N ALA A 46 -1.03 35.88 11.33
CA ALA A 46 -0.10 35.19 12.22
C ALA A 46 0.69 36.15 13.13
N VAL A 47 1.06 37.33 12.60
CA VAL A 47 1.83 38.35 13.34
C VAL A 47 0.94 39.21 14.23
N GLY A 48 -0.31 39.44 13.82
CA GLY A 48 -1.28 40.31 14.49
C GLY A 48 -1.41 40.08 16.00
N PRO A 49 -1.54 38.83 16.49
CA PRO A 49 -1.63 38.54 17.92
C PRO A 49 -0.42 39.02 18.73
N PHE A 50 0.79 38.95 18.18
CA PHE A 50 2.00 39.44 18.84
C PHE A 50 1.96 40.96 18.97
N ALA A 51 1.55 41.65 17.90
CA ALA A 51 1.37 43.10 17.92
C ALA A 51 0.25 43.52 18.90
N ALA A 52 -0.89 42.84 18.87
CA ALA A 52 -2.02 43.11 19.77
C ALA A 52 -1.62 42.91 21.25
N ALA A 53 -0.89 41.84 21.57
CA ALA A 53 -0.38 41.59 22.93
C ALA A 53 0.59 42.69 23.41
N TRP A 54 1.44 43.21 22.51
CA TRP A 54 2.28 44.35 22.82
C TRP A 54 1.46 45.61 23.10
N LEU A 55 0.43 45.88 22.29
CA LEU A 55 -0.47 47.02 22.50
C LEU A 55 -1.24 46.91 23.81
N ALA A 56 -1.74 45.73 24.15
CA ALA A 56 -2.42 45.48 25.43
C ALA A 56 -1.52 45.80 26.64
N ARG A 57 -0.21 45.52 26.53
CA ARG A 57 0.77 45.83 27.59
C ARG A 57 1.00 47.34 27.77
N TRP A 58 1.11 48.09 26.68
CA TRP A 58 1.49 49.52 26.72
C TRP A 58 0.33 50.49 26.74
N TYR A 59 -0.84 50.05 26.26
CA TYR A 59 -2.04 50.86 26.14
C TYR A 59 -3.23 50.09 26.73
N PRO A 60 -3.32 49.97 28.07
CA PRO A 60 -4.34 49.15 28.73
C PRO A 60 -5.78 49.53 28.37
N LYS A 61 -6.02 50.78 27.95
CA LYS A 61 -7.33 51.26 27.46
C LYS A 61 -7.91 50.43 26.30
N PHE A 62 -7.07 49.73 25.53
CA PHE A 62 -7.55 48.80 24.52
C PHE A 62 -8.28 47.60 25.10
N MET A 63 -7.98 47.20 26.34
CA MET A 63 -8.65 46.10 27.03
C MET A 63 -10.07 46.46 27.47
N ASP A 64 -10.36 47.76 27.61
CA ASP A 64 -11.72 48.26 27.92
C ASP A 64 -12.62 48.28 26.67
N LEU A 65 -12.03 48.07 25.49
CA LEU A 65 -12.71 48.07 24.20
C LEU A 65 -12.94 46.63 23.72
N THR A 66 -14.05 46.04 24.17
CA THR A 66 -14.46 44.71 23.73
C THR A 66 -15.25 44.78 22.44
N TRP A 67 -14.78 44.07 21.42
CA TRP A 67 -15.52 43.84 20.19
C TRP A 67 -16.48 42.65 20.35
N SER A 68 -17.67 42.78 19.78
CA SER A 68 -18.67 41.72 19.67
C SER A 68 -19.31 41.80 18.29
N GLU A 69 -19.75 40.67 17.72
CA GLU A 69 -20.27 40.63 16.34
C GLU A 69 -21.69 41.21 16.20
N ASP A 70 -22.40 41.40 17.31
CA ASP A 70 -23.75 41.95 17.39
C ASP A 70 -23.80 43.48 17.33
N GLN A 71 -22.66 44.18 17.46
CA GLN A 71 -22.57 45.62 17.29
C GLN A 71 -22.01 46.03 15.93
N SER A 72 -22.31 47.25 15.48
CA SER A 72 -21.75 47.77 14.24
C SER A 72 -20.26 48.11 14.39
N TRP A 73 -19.48 47.82 13.34
CA TRP A 73 -18.06 48.18 13.30
C TRP A 73 -17.85 49.70 13.45
N GLU A 74 -18.62 50.50 12.71
CA GLU A 74 -18.56 51.97 12.80
C GLU A 74 -18.89 52.48 14.22
N GLY A 75 -19.89 51.89 14.89
CA GLY A 75 -20.25 52.24 16.27
C GLY A 75 -19.14 51.91 17.26
N PHE A 76 -18.48 50.77 17.09
CA PHE A 76 -17.31 50.38 17.87
C PHE A 76 -16.13 51.33 17.65
N VAL A 77 -15.82 51.65 16.39
CA VAL A 77 -14.76 52.61 16.03
C VAL A 77 -15.06 54.00 16.58
N THR A 78 -16.31 54.44 16.54
CA THR A 78 -16.74 55.74 17.11
C THR A 78 -16.52 55.78 18.61
N ARG A 79 -16.85 54.70 19.34
CA ARG A 79 -16.56 54.58 20.77
C ARG A 79 -15.05 54.62 21.05
N GLY A 80 -14.27 53.93 20.22
CA GLY A 80 -12.81 53.95 20.29
C GLY A 80 -12.21 55.35 20.06
N ARG A 81 -12.69 56.08 19.05
CA ARG A 81 -12.31 57.49 18.78
C ARG A 81 -12.61 58.39 19.97
N GLY A 82 -13.76 58.20 20.62
CA GLY A 82 -14.13 58.96 21.82
C GLY A 82 -13.16 58.78 23.00
N MET A 83 -12.52 57.60 23.13
CA MET A 83 -11.61 57.30 24.23
C MET A 83 -10.12 57.52 23.92
N LEU A 84 -9.73 57.37 22.66
CA LEU A 84 -8.34 57.32 22.22
C LEU A 84 -7.96 58.44 21.25
N GLY A 85 -8.94 59.19 20.74
CA GLY A 85 -8.77 60.13 19.62
C GLY A 85 -8.80 59.45 18.26
N ASP A 86 -8.72 60.24 17.18
CA ASP A 86 -8.74 59.74 15.80
C ASP A 86 -7.48 58.95 15.42
N ASN A 87 -6.35 59.25 16.07
CA ASN A 87 -5.05 58.66 15.79
C ASN A 87 -4.34 58.27 17.08
N VAL A 88 -3.62 57.15 17.04
CA VAL A 88 -2.85 56.64 18.17
C VAL A 88 -1.37 56.60 17.79
N SER A 89 -0.53 57.17 18.65
CA SER A 89 0.93 57.08 18.53
C SER A 89 1.41 55.80 19.19
N LEU A 90 2.02 54.91 18.41
CA LEU A 90 2.46 53.58 18.82
C LEU A 90 3.98 53.46 18.87
N THR A 91 4.49 52.84 19.93
CA THR A 91 5.87 52.36 20.04
C THR A 91 5.99 50.92 19.54
N PRO A 92 7.03 50.58 18.75
CA PRO A 92 7.31 49.21 18.36
C PRO A 92 7.82 48.40 19.55
N MET A 93 7.87 47.08 19.39
CA MET A 93 8.48 46.18 20.36
C MET A 93 9.93 46.57 20.65
N ASP A 94 10.28 46.51 21.93
CA ASP A 94 11.67 46.68 22.36
C ASP A 94 12.53 45.50 21.87
N GLY A 95 13.85 45.70 21.81
CA GLY A 95 14.76 44.74 21.18
C GLY A 95 14.65 43.30 21.71
N ARG A 96 14.41 43.11 23.01
CA ARG A 96 14.24 41.77 23.60
C ARG A 96 12.92 41.14 23.17
N THR A 97 11.81 41.85 23.29
CA THR A 97 10.48 41.32 22.92
C THR A 97 10.40 41.07 21.43
N LYS A 98 10.96 41.97 20.62
CA LYS A 98 11.08 41.81 19.17
C LYS A 98 11.86 40.56 18.79
N ALA A 99 12.99 40.29 19.44
CA ALA A 99 13.78 39.09 19.17
C ALA A 99 13.01 37.80 19.51
N LEU A 100 12.30 37.76 20.64
CA LEU A 100 11.46 36.63 21.03
C LEU A 100 10.28 36.41 20.06
N ALA A 101 9.60 37.49 19.66
CA ALA A 101 8.53 37.44 18.67
C ALA A 101 9.05 36.95 17.31
N SER A 102 10.23 37.43 16.88
CA SER A 102 10.87 36.95 15.64
C SER A 102 11.14 35.45 15.70
N GLN A 103 11.79 34.98 16.78
CA GLN A 103 12.12 33.56 16.93
C GLN A 103 10.88 32.67 16.92
N THR A 104 9.80 33.08 17.59
CA THR A 104 8.55 32.33 17.62
C THR A 104 7.86 32.33 16.26
N LEU A 105 7.84 33.45 15.54
CA LEU A 105 7.30 33.53 14.19
C LEU A 105 8.11 32.72 13.18
N ASP A 106 9.44 32.70 13.30
CA ASP A 106 10.33 31.88 12.44
C ASP A 106 10.10 30.39 12.70
N TYR A 107 10.03 29.99 13.97
CA TYR A 107 9.69 28.61 14.34
C TYR A 107 8.33 28.18 13.79
N LEU A 108 7.31 29.06 13.87
CA LEU A 108 5.98 28.79 13.28
C LEU A 108 6.04 28.66 11.76
N ALA A 109 6.86 29.47 11.08
CA ALA A 109 7.04 29.37 9.63
C ALA A 109 7.72 28.04 9.24
N ASP A 110 8.80 27.67 9.94
CA ASP A 110 9.55 26.43 9.68
C ASP A 110 8.70 25.19 9.95
N THR A 111 7.92 25.20 11.04
CA THR A 111 7.02 24.10 11.39
C THR A 111 5.89 23.95 10.37
N PHE A 112 5.31 25.04 9.89
CA PHE A 112 4.31 24.99 8.82
C PHE A 112 4.90 24.46 7.50
N ALA A 113 6.10 24.90 7.13
CA ALA A 113 6.79 24.40 5.94
C ALA A 113 7.06 22.90 6.05
N SER A 114 7.57 22.43 7.20
CA SER A 114 7.80 21.02 7.48
C SER A 114 6.50 20.21 7.41
N LEU A 115 5.41 20.70 8.01
CA LEU A 115 4.11 20.03 7.98
C LEU A 115 3.58 19.93 6.55
N SER A 116 3.68 20.99 5.75
CA SER A 116 3.26 20.96 4.34
C SER A 116 4.03 19.93 3.51
N ALA A 117 5.34 19.81 3.74
CA ALA A 117 6.19 18.82 3.09
C ALA A 117 5.83 17.39 3.53
N GLN A 118 5.55 17.19 4.83
CA GLN A 118 5.11 15.91 5.36
C GLN A 118 3.76 15.51 4.80
N THR A 119 2.78 16.42 4.73
CA THR A 119 1.47 16.14 4.11
C THR A 119 1.63 15.69 2.66
N ALA A 120 2.47 16.37 1.87
CA ALA A 120 2.75 15.96 0.49
C ALA A 120 3.44 14.59 0.39
N ALA A 121 4.31 14.25 1.35
CA ALA A 121 4.96 12.94 1.41
C ALA A 121 3.97 11.82 1.80
N VAL A 122 3.05 12.10 2.73
CA VAL A 122 2.00 11.16 3.14
C VAL A 122 1.09 10.82 1.96
N VAL A 123 0.63 11.82 1.20
CA VAL A 123 -0.19 11.58 -0.01
C VAL A 123 0.52 10.65 -1.00
N LYS A 124 1.83 10.86 -1.24
CA LYS A 124 2.62 9.97 -2.11
C LYS A 124 2.76 8.55 -1.56
N LEU A 125 2.87 8.41 -0.24
CA LEU A 125 2.94 7.09 0.39
C LEU A 125 1.60 6.37 0.31
N GLU A 126 0.49 7.07 0.51
CA GLU A 126 -0.87 6.51 0.35
C GLU A 126 -1.10 6.00 -1.08
N GLU A 127 -0.64 6.74 -2.09
CA GLU A 127 -0.68 6.30 -3.49
C GLU A 127 0.14 5.01 -3.71
N ARG A 128 1.37 4.96 -3.19
CA ARG A 128 2.22 3.75 -3.31
C ARG A 128 1.64 2.55 -2.58
N VAL A 129 1.03 2.75 -1.41
CA VAL A 129 0.34 1.68 -0.68
C VAL A 129 -0.80 1.12 -1.53
N ARG A 130 -1.63 2.00 -2.12
CA ARG A 130 -2.72 1.60 -3.00
C ARG A 130 -2.25 0.83 -4.25
N GLU A 131 -1.10 1.17 -4.80
CA GLU A 131 -0.49 0.43 -5.92
C GLU A 131 0.04 -0.95 -5.52
N LEU A 132 0.45 -1.13 -4.25
CA LEU A 132 1.00 -2.39 -3.74
C LEU A 132 -0.08 -3.38 -3.28
N GLU A 133 -1.24 -2.92 -2.81
CA GLU A 133 -2.38 -3.77 -2.42
C GLU A 133 -2.71 -4.91 -3.42
N PRO A 134 -2.81 -4.69 -4.74
CA PRO A 134 -3.08 -5.78 -5.67
C PRO A 134 -1.92 -6.77 -5.81
N ALA A 135 -0.68 -6.35 -5.57
CA ALA A 135 0.49 -7.23 -5.60
C ALA A 135 0.51 -8.13 -4.35
N GLU A 136 0.17 -7.60 -3.19
CA GLU A 136 0.01 -8.38 -1.95
C GLU A 136 -1.10 -9.43 -2.10
N ALA A 137 -2.26 -9.05 -2.65
CA ALA A 137 -3.34 -10.00 -2.92
C ALA A 137 -2.92 -11.10 -3.92
N ARG A 138 -2.11 -10.78 -4.92
CA ARG A 138 -1.55 -11.77 -5.86
C ARG A 138 -0.56 -12.70 -5.17
N ALA A 139 0.30 -12.17 -4.29
CA ALA A 139 1.23 -12.99 -3.52
C ALA A 139 0.50 -13.99 -2.62
N GLU A 140 -0.54 -13.56 -1.91
CA GLU A 140 -1.39 -14.47 -1.11
C GLU A 140 -2.08 -15.53 -1.97
N ALA A 141 -2.58 -15.16 -3.15
CA ALA A 141 -3.22 -16.10 -4.06
C ALA A 141 -2.22 -17.14 -4.62
N LEU A 142 -0.99 -16.72 -4.93
CA LEU A 142 0.07 -17.62 -5.34
C LEU A 142 0.51 -18.54 -4.20
N GLN A 143 0.61 -18.03 -2.97
CA GLN A 143 0.95 -18.84 -1.81
C GLN A 143 -0.04 -19.99 -1.61
N LYS A 144 -1.35 -19.70 -1.69
CA LYS A 144 -2.39 -20.75 -1.61
C LYS A 144 -2.24 -21.81 -2.71
N LYS A 145 -1.91 -21.40 -3.94
CA LYS A 145 -1.66 -22.35 -5.04
C LYS A 145 -0.42 -23.20 -4.80
N CYS A 146 0.65 -22.61 -4.25
CA CYS A 146 1.85 -23.36 -3.87
C CYS A 146 1.51 -24.41 -2.81
N ASP A 147 0.77 -24.04 -1.77
CA ASP A 147 0.35 -24.97 -0.71
C ASP A 147 -0.53 -26.12 -1.26
N GLU A 148 -1.45 -25.81 -2.18
CA GLU A 148 -2.27 -26.82 -2.89
C GLU A 148 -1.43 -27.77 -3.75
N LEU A 149 -0.44 -27.23 -4.48
CA LEU A 149 0.47 -28.03 -5.30
C LEU A 149 1.36 -28.92 -4.43
N GLU A 150 1.88 -28.42 -3.31
CA GLU A 150 2.64 -29.22 -2.35
C GLU A 150 1.79 -30.37 -1.79
N ALA A 151 0.53 -30.11 -1.45
CA ALA A 151 -0.39 -31.15 -1.00
C ALA A 151 -0.61 -32.23 -2.07
N LYS A 152 -0.84 -31.82 -3.34
CA LYS A 152 -0.97 -32.75 -4.48
C LYS A 152 0.29 -33.58 -4.70
N ILE A 153 1.47 -32.97 -4.60
CA ILE A 153 2.76 -33.69 -4.72
C ILE A 153 2.90 -34.74 -3.61
N LYS A 154 2.53 -34.42 -2.37
CA LYS A 154 2.55 -35.39 -1.27
C LYS A 154 1.62 -36.57 -1.53
N THR A 155 0.40 -36.32 -2.01
CA THR A 155 -0.55 -37.37 -2.40
C THR A 155 0.01 -38.23 -3.53
N MET A 156 0.47 -37.63 -4.64
CA MET A 156 1.02 -38.37 -5.77
C MET A 156 2.25 -39.21 -5.39
N ASN A 157 3.11 -38.72 -4.49
CA ASN A 157 4.24 -39.50 -3.98
C ASN A 157 3.78 -40.71 -3.14
N SER A 158 2.73 -40.54 -2.33
CA SER A 158 2.11 -41.66 -1.60
C SER A 158 1.53 -42.69 -2.56
N ASP A 159 0.77 -42.24 -3.56
CA ASP A 159 0.16 -43.11 -4.58
C ASP A 159 1.21 -43.83 -5.41
N MET A 160 2.29 -43.15 -5.84
CA MET A 160 3.44 -43.79 -6.48
C MET A 160 4.09 -44.83 -5.59
N GLY A 161 4.22 -44.57 -4.28
CA GLY A 161 4.72 -45.55 -3.32
C GLY A 161 3.82 -46.78 -3.23
N GLY A 162 2.49 -46.59 -3.23
CA GLY A 162 1.50 -47.66 -3.25
C GLY A 162 1.55 -48.48 -4.55
N LEU A 163 1.56 -47.82 -5.70
CA LEU A 163 1.67 -48.46 -7.02
C LEU A 163 2.98 -49.25 -7.16
N ARG A 164 4.11 -48.71 -6.68
CA ARG A 164 5.38 -49.45 -6.66
C ARG A 164 5.30 -50.73 -5.83
N LYS A 165 4.60 -50.72 -4.68
CA LYS A 165 4.35 -51.94 -3.89
C LYS A 165 3.49 -52.93 -4.65
N GLN A 166 2.39 -52.49 -5.26
CA GLN A 166 1.54 -53.36 -6.08
C GLN A 166 2.31 -53.97 -7.26
N VAL A 167 3.09 -53.16 -7.99
CA VAL A 167 3.93 -53.65 -9.09
C VAL A 167 4.96 -54.65 -8.57
N ALA A 168 5.59 -54.41 -7.42
CA ALA A 168 6.50 -55.38 -6.79
C ALA A 168 5.80 -56.69 -6.41
N GLU A 169 4.54 -56.67 -5.99
CA GLU A 169 3.75 -57.87 -5.71
C GLU A 169 3.42 -58.68 -6.98
N PHE A 170 3.33 -58.03 -8.14
CA PHE A 170 3.16 -58.69 -9.44
C PHE A 170 4.49 -59.08 -10.08
N GLN A 171 5.58 -58.34 -9.83
CA GLN A 171 6.96 -58.68 -10.23
C GLN A 171 7.44 -59.88 -9.39
N GLY A 172 7.08 -61.07 -9.84
CA GLY A 172 7.32 -62.34 -9.15
C GLY A 172 6.13 -63.29 -9.29
N LYS A 173 4.90 -62.75 -9.39
CA LYS A 173 3.68 -63.49 -9.73
C LYS A 173 3.36 -63.52 -11.24
N VAL A 174 3.86 -62.58 -12.04
CA VAL A 174 3.86 -62.73 -13.51
C VAL A 174 4.86 -63.83 -13.91
N ALA A 175 5.83 -64.11 -13.06
CA ALA A 175 6.60 -65.35 -13.08
C ALA A 175 5.87 -66.51 -12.37
N VAL A 176 4.52 -66.51 -12.33
CA VAL A 176 3.72 -67.74 -12.28
C VAL A 176 4.02 -68.50 -13.57
N SER A 177 5.17 -69.17 -13.50
CA SER A 177 5.43 -70.52 -13.98
C SER A 177 4.56 -70.87 -15.17
N HIS A 178 5.12 -70.66 -16.36
CA HIS A 178 4.70 -71.35 -17.57
C HIS A 178 4.38 -72.83 -17.25
N ASP A 179 5.11 -73.45 -16.33
CA ASP A 179 4.86 -74.80 -15.81
C ASP A 179 3.55 -74.97 -15.01
N ASP A 180 3.16 -74.05 -14.12
CA ASP A 180 1.90 -74.14 -13.37
C ASP A 180 0.71 -73.82 -14.27
N LEU A 181 0.86 -72.86 -15.18
CA LEU A 181 -0.11 -72.58 -16.25
C LEU A 181 -0.26 -73.80 -17.17
N MET A 182 0.84 -74.47 -17.54
CA MET A 182 0.80 -75.71 -18.33
C MET A 182 0.23 -76.89 -17.54
N GLN A 183 0.40 -76.96 -16.23
CA GLN A 183 -0.23 -77.97 -15.38
C GLN A 183 -1.73 -77.75 -15.27
N THR A 184 -2.18 -76.52 -15.00
CA THR A 184 -3.62 -76.20 -14.95
C THR A 184 -4.29 -76.40 -16.30
N ILE A 185 -3.64 -76.04 -17.41
CA ILE A 185 -4.12 -76.35 -18.76
C ILE A 185 -4.19 -77.87 -18.97
N LYS A 186 -3.16 -78.63 -18.58
CA LYS A 186 -3.15 -80.11 -18.71
C LYS A 186 -4.25 -80.78 -17.87
N ASP A 187 -4.50 -80.31 -16.65
CA ASP A 187 -5.52 -80.88 -15.79
C ASP A 187 -6.93 -80.52 -16.26
N ALA A 188 -7.15 -79.29 -16.75
CA ALA A 188 -8.40 -78.92 -17.42
C ALA A 188 -8.67 -79.75 -18.68
N ILE A 189 -7.64 -80.02 -19.49
CA ILE A 189 -7.74 -80.95 -20.63
C ILE A 189 -8.05 -82.36 -20.15
N LYS A 190 -7.38 -82.86 -19.11
CA LYS A 190 -7.58 -84.21 -18.58
C LYS A 190 -8.99 -84.40 -18.02
N ASP A 191 -9.52 -83.44 -17.28
CA ASP A 191 -10.89 -83.50 -16.75
C ASP A 191 -11.94 -83.32 -17.85
N GLY A 192 -11.69 -82.46 -18.85
CA GLY A 192 -12.51 -82.42 -20.08
C GLY A 192 -12.51 -83.75 -20.83
N LEU A 193 -11.37 -84.44 -20.90
CA LEU A 193 -11.25 -85.77 -21.52
C LEU A 193 -11.95 -86.87 -20.72
N LYS A 194 -11.91 -86.81 -19.38
CA LYS A 194 -12.68 -87.73 -18.52
C LYS A 194 -14.19 -87.54 -18.69
N GLY A 195 -14.63 -86.30 -18.90
CA GLY A 195 -16.02 -86.00 -19.28
C GLY A 195 -16.40 -86.57 -20.65
N MET A 196 -15.46 -86.61 -21.59
CA MET A 196 -15.67 -87.15 -22.94
C MET A 196 -15.64 -88.69 -23.00
N VAL A 197 -14.95 -89.38 -22.09
CA VAL A 197 -14.86 -90.86 -22.10
C VAL A 197 -16.07 -91.57 -21.45
N VAL A 198 -16.95 -90.84 -20.74
CA VAL A 198 -18.21 -91.39 -20.20
C VAL A 198 -19.43 -91.07 -21.09
N GLY A 199 -19.27 -90.23 -22.11
CA GLY A 199 -20.29 -89.96 -23.13
C GLY A 199 -19.82 -90.44 -24.50
N GLY A 200 -20.24 -91.62 -24.91
CA GLY A 200 -19.84 -92.19 -26.20
C GLY A 200 -20.24 -91.34 -27.43
N VAL A 201 -19.70 -91.80 -28.56
CA VAL A 201 -20.12 -91.55 -29.96
C VAL A 201 -19.31 -90.50 -30.74
N ALA A 202 -18.42 -91.05 -31.59
CA ALA A 202 -18.15 -90.72 -33.00
C ALA A 202 -18.14 -89.26 -33.51
N ALA A 203 -16.96 -88.82 -33.97
CA ALA A 203 -16.63 -88.03 -35.17
C ALA A 203 -15.26 -87.38 -34.90
N GLY A 204 -14.20 -87.55 -35.68
CA GLY A 204 -14.11 -87.36 -37.12
C GLY A 204 -13.14 -86.18 -37.36
N ALA A 205 -11.96 -86.48 -37.94
CA ALA A 205 -11.08 -85.64 -38.77
C ALA A 205 -10.89 -84.14 -38.41
N ALA A 206 -9.65 -83.71 -38.10
CA ALA A 206 -8.73 -83.03 -39.05
C ALA A 206 -9.20 -81.59 -39.42
N VAL A 207 -8.43 -80.50 -39.36
CA VAL A 207 -7.14 -80.14 -39.98
C VAL A 207 -6.83 -78.72 -39.46
N ALA A 208 -5.62 -78.49 -38.93
CA ALA A 208 -4.57 -77.56 -39.38
C ALA A 208 -4.90 -76.06 -39.59
N GLY A 209 -3.98 -75.23 -39.11
CA GLY A 209 -3.86 -73.81 -39.46
C GLY A 209 -2.91 -73.10 -38.50
N ALA A 210 -1.60 -73.26 -38.73
CA ALA A 210 -0.53 -72.51 -38.07
C ALA A 210 -0.06 -71.36 -38.98
N ASP A 211 0.18 -70.18 -38.40
CA ASP A 211 1.15 -69.15 -38.81
C ASP A 211 1.07 -68.07 -37.70
N ALA A 212 2.01 -67.86 -36.77
CA ALA A 212 3.46 -67.62 -36.80
C ALA A 212 3.89 -66.21 -37.27
N ALA A 213 4.33 -65.42 -36.28
CA ALA A 213 5.34 -64.33 -36.32
C ALA A 213 5.02 -63.06 -37.15
N GLU A 214 5.42 -61.82 -36.81
CA GLU A 214 6.13 -61.19 -35.68
C GLU A 214 6.29 -59.68 -35.97
N ALA A 215 6.57 -58.92 -34.90
CA ALA A 215 7.24 -57.60 -34.82
C ALA A 215 6.48 -56.28 -35.14
N ALA A 216 6.48 -55.43 -34.11
CA ALA A 216 6.33 -53.98 -34.17
C ALA A 216 7.64 -53.30 -34.69
N PRO A 217 7.65 -51.97 -34.97
CA PRO A 217 7.86 -51.03 -33.87
C PRO A 217 7.03 -49.73 -33.94
N ALA A 218 7.13 -48.99 -32.84
CA ALA A 218 6.50 -47.71 -32.54
C ALA A 218 7.28 -46.50 -33.09
N GLU A 219 6.57 -45.38 -33.28
CA GLU A 219 7.01 -43.96 -33.26
C GLU A 219 5.72 -43.13 -33.48
N GLU A 220 5.42 -41.97 -32.89
CA GLU A 220 6.01 -41.13 -31.86
C GLU A 220 4.88 -40.17 -31.43
N ASN A 221 4.56 -40.08 -30.14
CA ASN A 221 3.63 -39.06 -29.64
C ASN A 221 4.39 -37.74 -29.59
N ALA A 222 4.08 -36.81 -30.49
CA ALA A 222 4.64 -35.47 -30.51
C ALA A 222 4.37 -34.74 -29.18
N VAL A 223 5.44 -34.36 -28.48
CA VAL A 223 5.39 -33.38 -27.39
C VAL A 223 5.31 -32.00 -28.05
N PRO A 224 4.39 -31.10 -27.65
CA PRO A 224 4.37 -29.73 -28.17
C PRO A 224 5.65 -28.98 -27.76
N ASP A 225 6.34 -28.39 -28.74
CA ASP A 225 7.56 -27.58 -28.60
C ASP A 225 7.37 -26.25 -27.82
N ASP A 226 6.28 -26.08 -27.08
CA ASP A 226 5.96 -24.85 -26.36
C ASP A 226 6.04 -25.02 -24.83
N PHE A 227 6.99 -25.84 -24.36
CA PHE A 227 7.48 -25.75 -22.99
C PHE A 227 8.56 -24.66 -22.94
N GLY A 228 8.11 -23.41 -23.00
CA GLY A 228 8.94 -22.21 -23.03
C GLY A 228 9.73 -22.00 -21.73
N PHE A 229 10.85 -22.69 -21.60
CA PHE A 229 11.96 -22.24 -20.75
C PHE A 229 12.90 -21.40 -21.62
N GLY A 230 12.73 -20.08 -21.51
CA GLY A 230 13.67 -19.03 -21.92
C GLY A 230 14.56 -19.34 -23.11
N ALA A 231 14.14 -18.94 -24.31
CA ALA A 231 15.06 -18.74 -25.42
C ALA A 231 16.15 -17.76 -24.98
N SER A 232 17.36 -18.28 -24.87
CA SER A 232 18.60 -17.55 -24.63
C SER A 232 18.91 -16.64 -25.82
N GLY A 233 18.21 -15.50 -25.86
CA GLY A 233 18.55 -14.35 -26.69
C GLY A 233 19.51 -13.44 -25.93
N SER A 234 20.68 -13.23 -26.52
CA SER A 234 21.75 -12.32 -26.10
C SER A 234 21.28 -11.01 -25.47
N ASN A 235 21.29 -10.94 -24.14
CA ASN A 235 21.68 -9.76 -23.36
C ASN A 235 22.00 -10.21 -21.93
N SER A 236 23.28 -10.15 -21.60
CA SER A 236 23.80 -10.32 -20.25
C SER A 236 23.43 -9.08 -19.43
N ASP A 237 22.36 -9.17 -18.64
CA ASP A 237 22.22 -8.39 -17.40
C ASP A 237 21.33 -9.14 -16.39
N GLY A 238 22.02 -9.74 -15.42
CA GLY A 238 21.62 -9.96 -14.03
C GLY A 238 20.18 -10.41 -13.70
N PHE A 239 20.01 -11.72 -13.47
CA PHE A 239 19.10 -12.18 -12.43
C PHE A 239 19.88 -12.33 -11.12
N GLY A 240 19.77 -11.31 -10.27
CA GLY A 240 20.02 -11.40 -8.84
C GLY A 240 18.68 -11.38 -8.13
N PHE A 241 18.25 -12.54 -7.66
CA PHE A 241 17.45 -12.76 -6.45
C PHE A 241 17.80 -14.15 -5.91
#